data_AF-A0A821VCL9-F1
#
_entry.id   AF-A0A821VCL9-F1
#
_cell.length_a   1.000
_cell.length_b   1.000
_cell.length_c   1.000
_cell.angle_alpha   90.00
_cell.angle_beta   90.00
_cell.angle_gamma   90.00
#
_symmetry.space_group_name_H-M   'P 1'
#
loop_
_entity.id
_entity.type
_entity.pdbx_description
1 polymer ?
#
loop_
_entity_poly.entity_id
_entity_poly.type
_entity_poly.pdbx_seq_one_letter_code
_entity_poly.pdbx_strand_id
1 'polypeptide(L)' 'MAKTLPPGIYIPTPTFFQDEPADEQPVDVDAITRHVKFLCSAGVHGIVCMGSTGEAVHLNEE' A
#
# COMPACT_ATOMS: atom_id res chain seq x y z
N MET A 1 18.29 -16.27 12.04
CA MET A 1 17.31 -15.32 12.62
C MET A 1 16.95 -14.31 11.54
N ALA A 2 15.67 -14.01 11.36
CA ALA A 2 15.24 -12.96 10.43
C ALA A 2 15.78 -11.60 10.88
N LYS A 3 16.16 -10.74 9.94
CA LYS A 3 16.67 -9.40 10.22
C LYS A 3 15.51 -8.53 10.73
N THR A 4 15.66 -7.97 11.93
CA THR A 4 14.68 -7.05 12.49
C THR A 4 14.59 -5.78 11.65
N LEU A 5 13.38 -5.26 11.46
CA LEU A 5 13.17 -3.97 10.82
C LEU A 5 13.78 -2.85 11.69
N PRO A 6 14.40 -1.81 11.09
CA PRO A 6 14.94 -0.70 11.84
C PRO A 6 13.82 0.06 12.58
N PRO A 7 14.09 0.66 13.75
CA PRO A 7 13.11 1.52 14.42
C PRO A 7 12.77 2.72 13.51
N GLY A 8 11.53 3.18 13.56
CA GLY A 8 11.10 4.34 12.77
C GLY A 8 9.61 4.39 12.49
N ILE A 9 9.23 5.24 11.53
CA ILE A 9 7.84 5.48 11.14
C ILE A 9 7.49 4.56 9.96
N TYR A 10 6.47 3.72 10.16
CA TYR A 10 5.92 2.83 9.15
C TYR A 10 4.48 3.21 8.86
N ILE A 11 4.17 3.54 7.60
CA ILE A 11 2.86 4.05 7.23
C ILE A 11 1.98 2.92 6.69
N PRO A 12 0.80 2.66 7.27
CA PRO A 12 -0.20 1.82 6.64
C PRO A 12 -0.85 2.59 5.48
N THR A 13 -0.71 2.09 4.26
CA THR A 13 -1.24 2.78 3.07
C THR A 13 -2.57 2.21 2.62
N PRO A 14 -3.49 3.05 2.12
CA PRO A 14 -4.67 2.55 1.42
C PRO A 14 -4.27 1.88 0.10
N THR A 15 -5.15 1.03 -0.40
CA THR A 15 -5.05 0.50 -1.77
C THR A 15 -5.78 1.46 -2.70
N PHE A 16 -5.16 1.85 -3.80
CA PHE A 16 -5.80 2.67 -4.82
C PHE A 16 -6.36 1.77 -5.91
N PHE A 17 -7.54 2.11 -6.41
CA PHE A 17 -8.23 1.37 -7.45
C PHE A 17 -8.54 2.28 -8.63
N GLN A 18 -8.66 1.69 -9.81
CA GLN A 18 -9.14 2.41 -10.98
C GLN A 18 -10.64 2.69 -10.83
N ASP A 19 -11.12 3.74 -11.50
CA ASP A 19 -12.53 4.14 -11.49
C ASP A 19 -13.33 3.27 -12.46
N GLU A 20 -13.45 1.98 -12.11
CA GLU A 20 -14.15 0.94 -12.84
C GLU A 20 -15.27 0.32 -11.98
N PRO A 21 -16.25 -0.37 -12.57
CA PRO A 21 -17.30 -1.07 -11.85
C PRO A 21 -16.76 -2.02 -10.76
N ALA A 22 -17.52 -2.16 -9.67
CA ALA A 22 -17.07 -2.86 -8.45
C ALA A 22 -16.70 -4.34 -8.67
N ASP A 23 -17.25 -4.98 -9.70
CA ASP A 23 -16.96 -6.35 -10.11
C ASP A 23 -15.62 -6.52 -10.84
N GLU A 24 -15.09 -5.45 -11.43
CA GLU A 24 -13.82 -5.47 -12.18
C GLU A 24 -12.74 -4.57 -11.56
N GLN A 25 -13.10 -3.71 -10.60
CA GLN A 25 -12.30 -2.63 -10.01
C GLN A 25 -10.84 -3.05 -9.72
N PRO A 26 -9.90 -2.81 -10.66
CA PRO A 26 -8.54 -3.30 -10.54
C PRO A 26 -7.69 -2.33 -9.73
N VAL A 27 -6.61 -2.85 -9.14
CA VAL A 27 -5.64 -2.05 -8.39
C VAL A 27 -4.94 -1.04 -9.32
N ASP A 28 -4.92 0.24 -8.94
CA ASP A 28 -4.17 1.29 -9.62
C ASP A 28 -2.72 1.33 -9.09
N VAL A 29 -1.88 0.51 -9.71
CA VAL A 29 -0.44 0.40 -9.38
C VAL A 29 0.31 1.70 -9.63
N ASP A 30 -0.12 2.52 -10.60
CA ASP A 30 0.52 3.79 -10.92
C ASP A 30 0.24 4.83 -9.82
N ALA A 31 -0.99 4.89 -9.31
CA ALA A 31 -1.36 5.72 -8.17
C ALA A 31 -0.63 5.27 -6.89
N ILE A 32 -0.60 3.97 -6.61
CA ILE A 32 0.18 3.41 -5.49
C ILE A 32 1.64 3.85 -5.62
N THR A 33 2.25 3.70 -6.79
CA THR A 33 3.66 4.06 -7.02
C THR A 33 3.91 5.55 -6.76
N ARG A 34 3.03 6.44 -7.24
CA ARG A 34 3.13 7.89 -6.97
C ARG A 34 3.02 8.19 -5.47
N HIS A 35 2.06 7.56 -4.78
CA HIS A 35 1.84 7.75 -3.36
C HIS A 35 3.03 7.25 -2.52
N VAL A 36 3.54 6.05 -2.84
CA VAL A 36 4.72 5.47 -2.19
C VAL A 36 5.94 6.36 -2.37
N LYS A 37 6.20 6.87 -3.59
CA LYS A 37 7.31 7.80 -3.83
C LYS A 37 7.19 9.08 -3.02
N PHE A 38 5.97 9.63 -2.90
CA PHE A 38 5.69 10.78 -2.06
C PHE A 38 6.03 10.49 -0.58
N LEU A 39 5.57 9.36 -0.04
CA LEU A 39 5.86 8.97 1.34
C LEU A 39 7.36 8.74 1.58
N CYS A 40 8.04 8.07 0.66
CA CYS A 40 9.49 7.89 0.72
C CYS A 40 10.23 9.23 0.75
N SER A 41 9.80 10.21 -0.06
CA SER A 41 10.40 11.55 -0.05
C SER A 41 10.17 12.32 1.25
N ALA A 42 9.15 11.95 2.04
CA ALA A 42 8.85 12.52 3.34
C ALA A 42 9.66 11.88 4.50
N GLY A 43 10.52 10.90 4.22
CA GLY A 43 11.43 10.32 5.23
C GLY A 43 10.82 9.19 6.08
N VAL A 44 9.79 8.50 5.59
CA VAL A 44 9.27 7.30 6.28
C VAL A 44 10.27 6.14 6.20
N HIS A 45 10.28 5.28 7.22
CA HIS A 45 11.23 4.15 7.32
C HIS A 45 10.72 2.89 6.63
N GLY A 46 9.41 2.82 6.41
CA GLY A 46 8.80 1.75 5.63
C GLY A 46 7.31 1.98 5.40
N ILE A 47 6.75 1.05 4.65
CA ILE A 47 5.35 1.06 4.23
C ILE A 47 4.75 -0.29 4.58
N VAL A 48 3.53 -0.27 5.10
CA VAL A 48 2.72 -1.47 5.32
C VAL A 48 1.61 -1.45 4.27
N CYS A 49 1.76 -2.29 3.25
CA CYS A 49 0.77 -2.45 2.18
C CYS A 49 -0.22 -3.57 2.52
N MET A 50 -1.41 -3.51 1.91
CA MET A 50 -2.42 -4.59 1.96
C MET A 50 -2.72 -5.09 3.39
N GLY A 51 -2.69 -4.17 4.36
CA GLY A 51 -3.17 -4.42 5.73
C GLY A 51 -4.66 -4.13 5.86
N SER A 52 -5.16 -4.01 7.09
CA SER A 52 -6.55 -3.58 7.32
C SER A 52 -6.86 -2.21 6.67
N THR A 53 -5.92 -1.26 6.76
CA THR A 53 -6.00 0.04 6.09
C THR A 53 -5.96 -0.07 4.56
N GLY A 54 -5.32 -1.12 4.04
CA GLY A 54 -5.26 -1.41 2.60
C GLY A 54 -6.42 -2.28 2.11
N GLU A 55 -7.49 -2.42 2.90
CA GLU A 55 -8.70 -3.16 2.52
C GLU A 55 -8.45 -4.64 2.19
N ALA A 56 -7.49 -5.28 2.86
CA ALA A 56 -7.02 -6.64 2.55
C ALA A 56 -8.12 -7.68 2.35
N VAL A 57 -9.22 -7.60 3.10
CA VAL A 57 -10.35 -8.56 3.01
C VAL A 57 -11.16 -8.44 1.70
N HIS A 58 -11.00 -7.34 0.97
CA HIS A 58 -11.63 -7.10 -0.33
C HIS A 58 -10.68 -7.37 -1.50
N LEU A 59 -9.40 -7.66 -1.23
CA LEU A 59 -8.43 -8.03 -2.26
C LEU A 59 -8.49 -9.54 -2.50
N ASN A 60 -8.25 -9.95 -3.76
CA ASN A 60 -7.94 -11.33 -4.06
C ASN A 60 -6.44 -11.61 -3.81
N GLU A 61 -6.01 -12.86 -4.00
CA GLU A 61 -4.61 -13.26 -3.74
C GLU A 61 -3.64 -12.92 -4.89
N GLU A 62 -4.15 -12.55 -6.06
CA GLU A 62 -3.36 -12.22 -7.26
C GLU A 62 -2.96 -10.74 -7.31
#